data_AF-A0A7L0K5S1-F1
#
_entry.id   AF-A0A7L0K5S1-F1
#
_cell.length_a   1.000
_cell.length_b   1.000
_cell.length_c   1.000
_cell.angle_alpha   90.00
_cell.angle_beta   90.00
_cell.angle_gamma   90.00
#
_symmetry.space_group_name_H-M   'P 1'
#
loop_
_entity.id
_entity.type
_entity.pdbx_description
1 polymer ?
#
loop_
_entity_poly.entity_id
_entity_poly.type
_entity_poly.pdbx_seq_one_letter_code
_entity_poly.pdbx_strand_id
1 'polypeptide(L)' 'VGKTSLITRFMYDSFDNTYQATIGIDFLSKTMYLEDRTIRLQLWDTAGQERFRSLIPSYIRDSAVAVIVSDIT' A
#
# COMPACT_ATOMS: atom_id res chain seq x y z
N VAL A 1 2.01 -11.20 -6.87
CA VAL A 1 2.32 -10.51 -5.58
C VAL A 1 1.11 -9.86 -4.91
N GLY A 2 0.33 -8.96 -5.53
CA GLY A 2 -0.97 -8.53 -4.95
C GLY A 2 -0.95 -7.41 -3.89
N LYS A 3 0.05 -6.52 -3.89
CA LYS A 3 0.16 -5.37 -2.94
C LYS A 3 -1.11 -4.52 -2.90
N THR A 4 -1.52 -4.03 -4.07
CA THR A 4 -2.70 -3.17 -4.24
C THR A 4 -3.94 -3.87 -3.71
N SER A 5 -4.17 -5.13 -4.09
CA SER A 5 -5.32 -5.91 -3.63
C SER A 5 -5.38 -6.07 -2.11
N LEU A 6 -4.23 -6.25 -1.44
CA LEU A 6 -4.15 -6.33 0.02
C LEU A 6 -4.55 -5.00 0.66
N ILE A 7 -4.08 -3.90 0.10
CA ILE A 7 -4.43 -2.55 0.57
C ILE A 7 -5.92 -2.27 0.32
N THR A 8 -6.45 -2.56 -0.87
CA THR A 8 -7.88 -2.35 -1.20
C THR A 8 -8.79 -3.14 -0.26
N ARG A 9 -8.45 -4.41 0.03
CA ARG A 9 -9.17 -5.23 0.99
C ARG A 9 -9.16 -4.61 2.38
N PHE A 10 -7.99 -4.17 2.86
CA PHE A 10 -7.91 -3.51 4.17
C PHE A 10 -8.70 -2.19 4.22
N MET A 11 -8.71 -1.42 3.14
CA MET A 11 -9.37 -0.11 3.08
C MET A 11 -10.89 -0.23 3.02
N TYR A 12 -11.40 -1.07 2.11
CA TYR A 12 -12.80 -1.07 1.67
C TYR A 12 -13.54 -2.39 1.89
N ASP A 13 -12.88 -3.40 2.45
CA ASP A 13 -13.39 -4.78 2.58
C ASP A 13 -13.89 -5.37 1.25
N SER A 14 -13.23 -5.00 0.15
CA SER A 14 -13.57 -5.46 -1.20
C SER A 14 -12.36 -6.07 -1.90
N PHE A 15 -12.62 -6.87 -2.92
CA PHE A 15 -11.61 -7.43 -3.80
C PHE A 15 -12.09 -7.35 -5.24
N ASP A 16 -11.28 -6.73 -6.09
CA ASP A 16 -11.52 -6.69 -7.53
C ASP A 16 -10.63 -7.75 -8.21
N ASN A 17 -11.27 -8.63 -9.00
CA ASN A 17 -10.56 -9.62 -9.81
C ASN A 17 -9.90 -8.99 -11.04
N THR A 18 -10.25 -7.74 -11.37
CA THR A 18 -9.69 -6.99 -12.48
C THR A 18 -8.33 -6.45 -12.06
N TYR A 19 -7.26 -6.97 -12.66
CA TYR A 19 -5.92 -6.47 -12.39
C TYR A 19 -5.71 -5.10 -13.06
N GLN A 20 -5.54 -4.07 -12.24
CA GLN A 20 -5.06 -2.75 -12.64
C GLN A 20 -3.67 -2.55 -12.02
N ALA A 21 -2.65 -2.36 -12.84
CA ALA A 21 -1.30 -2.12 -12.34
C ALA A 21 -1.19 -0.70 -11.76
N THR A 22 -0.68 -0.57 -10.53
CA THR A 22 -0.30 0.73 -9.96
C THR A 22 0.70 1.42 -10.88
N ILE A 23 0.43 2.66 -11.26
CA ILE A 23 1.33 3.50 -12.05
C ILE A 23 2.04 4.45 -11.09
N GLY A 24 3.36 4.30 -10.94
CA GLY A 24 4.12 5.12 -10.00
C GLY A 24 3.87 4.72 -8.55
N ILE A 25 3.19 5.58 -7.79
CA ILE A 25 2.94 5.42 -6.36
C ILE A 25 1.54 5.95 -6.05
N ASP A 26 0.77 5.18 -5.28
CA ASP A 26 -0.53 5.59 -4.77
C ASP A 26 -0.45 5.88 -3.27
N PHE A 27 -1.27 6.82 -2.82
CA PHE A 27 -1.40 7.22 -1.43
C PHE A 27 -2.82 7.01 -0.94
N LEU A 28 -2.96 6.32 0.19
CA LEU A 28 -4.22 6.09 0.88
C LEU A 28 -4.07 6.46 2.35
N SER A 29 -5.14 6.99 2.95
CA SER A 29 -5.17 7.35 4.37
C SER A 29 -6.41 6.77 5.02
N LYS A 30 -6.23 6.06 6.14
CA LYS A 30 -7.33 5.51 6.94
C LYS A 30 -7.19 5.94 8.39
N THR A 31 -8.23 6.58 8.91
CA THR A 31 -8.32 6.81 10.35
C THR A 31 -8.81 5.54 11.03
N MET A 32 -8.04 5.06 12.00
CA MET A 32 -8.36 3.90 12.82
C MET A 32 -8.59 4.34 14.25
N TYR A 33 -9.62 3.77 14.86
CA TYR A 33 -9.96 3.97 16.27
C TYR A 33 -9.54 2.71 17.02
N LEU A 34 -8.48 2.82 17.81
CA LEU A 34 -8.04 1.80 18.75
C LEU A 34 -8.54 2.19 20.15
N GLU A 35 -8.56 1.24 21.08
CA GLU A 35 -9.17 1.41 22.41
C GLU A 35 -8.69 2.68 23.15
N ASP A 36 -7.42 3.02 23.04
CA ASP A 36 -6.78 4.13 23.76
C ASP A 36 -6.37 5.31 22.87
N ARG A 37 -6.51 5.19 21.54
CA ARG A 37 -6.00 6.20 20.61
C ARG A 37 -6.66 6.16 19.23
N THR A 38 -6.72 7.34 18.61
CA THR A 38 -7.05 7.48 17.19
C THR A 38 -5.77 7.63 16.39
N ILE A 39 -5.56 6.77 15.40
CA ILE A 39 -4.37 6.80 14.53
C ILE A 39 -4.81 7.11 13.10
N ARG A 40 -4.13 8.06 12.45
CA ARG A 40 -4.24 8.24 11.01
C ARG A 40 -3.16 7.43 10.32
N LEU A 41 -3.53 6.27 9.81
CA LEU A 41 -2.62 5.41 9.04
C LEU A 41 -2.48 5.95 7.63
N GLN A 42 -1.24 6.17 7.21
CA GLN A 42 -0.87 6.55 5.84
C GLN A 42 -0.25 5.34 5.17
N LEU A 43 -0.80 4.95 4.02
CA LEU A 43 -0.39 3.80 3.23
C LEU A 43 0.13 4.30 1.89
N TRP A 44 1.35 3.88 1.57
CA TRP A 44 2.00 4.17 0.29
C TRP A 44 2.06 2.86 -0.52
N ASP A 45 1.24 2.72 -1.55
CA ASP A 45 1.33 1.60 -2.49
C ASP A 45 2.32 1.97 -3.60
N THR A 46 3.22 1.05 -3.93
CA THR A 46 4.28 1.30 -4.91
C THR A 46 4.10 0.40 -6.12
N ALA A 47 4.27 0.97 -7.31
CA ALA A 47 4.32 0.19 -8.54
C ALA A 47 5.45 -0.84 -8.47
N GLY A 48 5.14 -2.09 -8.84
CA GLY A 48 6.14 -3.15 -8.97
C GLY A 48 7.00 -3.04 -10.24
N GLN A 49 6.70 -2.09 -11.14
CA GLN A 49 7.44 -1.92 -12.39
C GLN A 49 8.77 -1.20 -12.14
N GLU A 50 9.84 -1.72 -12.74
CA GLU A 50 11.21 -1.21 -12.57
C GLU A 50 11.37 0.28 -12.91
N ARG A 51 10.62 0.78 -13.89
CA ARG A 51 10.64 2.18 -14.33
C ARG A 51 10.26 3.20 -13.24
N PHE A 52 9.63 2.74 -12.16
CA PHE A 52 9.24 3.59 -11.02
C PHE A 52 10.08 3.33 -9.77
N ARG A 53 11.07 2.44 -9.84
CA ARG A 53 11.90 2.04 -8.69
C ARG A 53 12.66 3.22 -8.08
N SER A 54 13.02 4.23 -8.88
CA SER A 54 13.71 5.44 -8.42
C SER A 54 12.83 6.33 -7.53
N LEU A 55 11.51 6.19 -7.58
CA LEU A 55 10.60 6.95 -6.73
C LEU A 55 10.55 6.38 -5.31
N ILE A 56 10.65 5.05 -5.15
CA ILE A 56 10.44 4.37 -3.86
C ILE A 56 11.21 5.00 -2.68
N PRO A 57 12.53 5.31 -2.77
CA PRO A 57 13.30 5.79 -1.63
C PRO A 57 12.79 7.10 -1.01
N SER A 58 12.21 8.01 -1.80
CA SER A 58 11.69 9.28 -1.27
C SER A 58 10.36 9.13 -0.54
N TYR A 59 9.56 8.12 -0.89
CA TYR A 59 8.21 7.91 -0.34
C TYR A 59 8.20 6.97 0.87
N ILE A 60 9.18 6.07 0.97
CA ILE A 60 9.35 5.24 2.19
C ILE A 60 10.14 5.95 3.29
N ARG A 61 10.70 7.14 3.00
CA ARG A 61 11.42 7.94 3.99
C ARG A 61 10.48 8.24 5.17
N ASP A 62 11.00 8.11 6.39
CA ASP A 62 10.26 8.32 7.64
C ASP A 62 9.06 7.37 7.85
N SER A 63 8.93 6.31 7.03
CA SER A 63 7.93 5.27 7.26
C SER A 63 8.24 4.49 8.52
N ALA A 64 7.25 4.36 9.41
CA ALA A 64 7.37 3.58 10.63
C ALA A 64 7.40 2.06 10.37
N VAL A 65 6.80 1.61 9.26
CA VAL A 65 6.64 0.19 8.92
C VAL A 65 6.78 0.01 7.40
N ALA A 66 7.40 -1.10 6.98
CA ALA A 66 7.42 -1.55 5.60
C ALA A 66 6.76 -2.93 5.49
N VAL A 67 5.88 -3.12 4.51
CA VAL A 67 5.22 -4.39 4.23
C VAL A 67 5.74 -4.92 2.89
N ILE A 68 6.41 -6.07 2.92
CA ILE A 68 6.94 -6.73 1.73
C ILE A 68 5.99 -7.86 1.34
N VAL A 69 5.51 -7.83 0.10
CA VAL A 69 4.57 -8.82 -0.43
C VAL A 69 5.22 -9.55 -1.59
N SER A 70 5.19 -10.89 -1.53
CA SER A 70 5.65 -11.78 -2.59
C SER A 70 4.54 -12.75 -2.98
N ASP A 71 4.64 -13.31 -4.18
CA ASP A 71 3.83 -14.43 -4.62
C ASP A 71 4.64 -15.70 -4.34
N ILE A 72 3.98 -16.73 -3.80
CA ILE A 72 4.65 -18.01 -3.48
C ILE A 72 4.68 -18.98 -4.66
N THR A 73 4.02 -18.60 -5.76
CA THR A 73 3.85 -19.42 -6.97
C THR A 73 4.88 -19.09 -8.04
#